data_AF-A0A7X3Y314-F1
#
_entry.id   AF-A0A7X3Y314-F1
#
_cell.length_a   1.000
_cell.length_b   1.000
_cell.length_c   1.000
_cell.angle_alpha   90.00
_cell.angle_beta   90.00
_cell.angle_gamma   90.00
#
_symmetry.space_group_name_H-M   'P 1'
#
loop_
_entity.id
_entity.type
_entity.pdbx_description
1 polymer ?
#
loop_
_entity_poly.entity_id
_entity_poly.type
_entity_poly.pdbx_seq_one_letter_code
_entity_poly.pdbx_strand_id
1 'polypeptide(L)'
;MSDDLRELMGGINQSMTRFHDRLESRAQEMELMGGDPDVVKKLTIGADAMKDSANIYLSWAKHYVALSEGGAAEAEEGEEDSDDFQF
;
A
#
# COMPACT_ATOMS: atom_id res chain seq x y z
N MET A 1 9.57 -21.32 5.25
CA MET A 1 9.68 -20.50 4.03
C MET A 1 8.36 -19.78 3.73
N SER A 2 7.24 -20.51 3.55
CA SER A 2 5.91 -19.89 3.43
C SER A 2 5.54 -19.06 4.66
N ASP A 3 5.77 -19.61 5.85
CA ASP A 3 5.45 -18.94 7.11
C ASP A 3 6.30 -17.67 7.32
N ASP A 4 7.59 -17.73 6.94
CA ASP A 4 8.50 -16.57 7.00
C ASP A 4 8.04 -15.44 6.06
N LEU A 5 7.59 -15.79 4.85
CA LEU A 5 7.09 -14.80 3.89
C LEU A 5 5.76 -14.18 4.35
N ARG A 6 4.87 -14.97 4.95
CA ARG A 6 3.62 -14.47 5.54
C ARG A 6 3.89 -13.55 6.72
N GLU A 7 4.84 -13.90 7.58
CA GLU A 7 5.26 -13.06 8.70
C GLU A 7 5.85 -11.73 8.23
N LEU A 8 6.76 -11.77 7.25
CA LEU A 8 7.34 -10.56 6.65
C LEU A 8 6.27 -9.68 6.00
N MET A 9 5.33 -10.28 5.25
CA MET A 9 4.21 -9.55 4.65
C MET A 9 3.34 -8.88 5.72
N GLY A 10 3.05 -9.57 6.83
CA GLY A 10 2.34 -9.00 7.96
C GLY A 10 3.07 -7.82 8.58
N GLY A 11 4.39 -7.95 8.77
CA GLY A 11 5.26 -6.89 9.28
C GLY A 11 5.34 -5.67 8.35
N ILE A 12 5.40 -5.88 7.04
CA ILE A 12 5.38 -4.82 6.03
C ILE A 12 4.04 -4.08 6.09
N ASN A 13 2.92 -4.81 6.08
CA ASN A 13 1.59 -4.21 6.16
C ASN A 13 1.47 -3.31 7.41
N GLN A 14 1.82 -3.84 8.58
CA GLN A 14 1.76 -3.08 9.83
C GLN A 14 2.67 -1.84 9.80
N SER A 15 3.87 -1.95 9.24
CA SER A 15 4.82 -0.85 9.14
C SER A 15 4.32 0.24 8.19
N MET A 16 3.75 -0.14 7.04
CA MET A 16 3.17 0.79 6.06
C MET A 16 1.97 1.54 6.65
N THR A 17 1.03 0.84 7.30
CA THR A 17 -0.10 1.48 7.99
C THR A 17 0.39 2.48 9.04
N ARG A 18 1.28 2.03 9.93
CA ARG A 18 1.82 2.90 10.99
C ARG A 18 2.57 4.09 10.43
N PHE A 19 3.26 3.94 9.30
CA PHE A 19 3.96 5.04 8.66
C PHE A 19 2.99 6.08 8.09
N HIS A 20 1.93 5.64 7.40
CA HIS A 20 0.85 6.52 6.92
C HIS A 20 0.20 7.30 8.08
N ASP A 21 -0.23 6.63 9.15
CA ASP A 21 -0.84 7.28 10.33
C ASP A 21 0.07 8.36 10.93
N ARG A 22 1.40 8.12 10.92
CA ARG A 22 2.39 9.06 11.44
C ARG A 22 2.59 10.27 10.54
N LEU A 23 2.51 10.09 9.22
CA LEU A 23 2.54 11.21 8.27
C LEU A 23 1.28 12.08 8.41
N GLU A 24 0.10 11.47 8.55
CA GLU A 24 -1.15 12.22 8.78
C GLU A 24 -1.12 13.00 10.09
N SER A 25 -0.71 12.34 11.19
CA SER A 25 -0.55 13.00 12.49
C SER A 25 0.43 14.18 12.38
N ARG A 26 1.53 14.00 11.63
CA ARG A 26 2.52 15.05 11.43
C ARG A 26 1.97 16.23 10.63
N ALA A 27 1.17 15.96 9.59
CA ALA A 27 0.52 17.01 8.82
C ALA A 27 -0.43 17.85 9.69
N GLN A 28 -1.22 17.19 10.56
CA GLN A 28 -2.10 17.85 11.52
C GLN A 28 -1.32 18.71 12.54
N GLU A 29 -0.22 18.18 13.09
CA GLU A 29 0.66 18.96 13.96
C GLU A 29 1.20 20.22 13.26
N MET A 30 1.63 20.09 12.00
CA MET A 30 2.14 21.20 11.22
C MET A 30 1.06 22.27 10.99
N GLU A 31 -0.17 21.87 10.71
CA GLU A 31 -1.31 22.78 10.58
C GLU A 31 -1.58 23.53 11.88
N LEU A 32 -1.62 22.83 13.02
CA LEU A 32 -1.83 23.43 14.35
C LEU A 32 -0.73 24.42 14.75
N MET A 33 0.50 24.21 14.30
CA MET A 33 1.63 25.11 14.54
C MET A 33 1.67 26.32 13.59
N GLY A 34 0.69 26.46 12.69
CA GLY A 34 0.66 27.54 11.70
C GLY A 34 1.68 27.34 10.57
N GLY A 35 2.00 26.09 10.23
CA GLY A 35 2.86 25.76 9.09
C GLY A 35 2.26 26.20 7.76
N ASP A 36 3.10 26.24 6.72
CA ASP A 36 2.69 26.60 5.36
C ASP A 36 1.58 25.65 4.84
N PRO A 37 0.38 26.15 4.53
CA PRO A 37 -0.73 25.34 4.04
C PRO A 37 -0.40 24.51 2.79
N ASP A 38 0.45 25.04 1.89
CA ASP A 38 0.83 24.32 0.67
C ASP A 38 1.73 23.12 0.99
N VAL A 39 2.60 23.25 2.00
CA VAL A 39 3.46 22.17 2.48
C VAL A 39 2.62 21.09 3.18
N VAL A 40 1.70 21.48 4.06
CA VAL A 40 0.78 20.56 4.73
C VAL A 40 -0.04 19.78 3.70
N LYS A 41 -0.63 20.47 2.72
CA LYS A 41 -1.41 19.83 1.66
C LYS A 41 -0.58 18.83 0.85
N LYS A 42 0.64 19.17 0.46
CA LYS A 42 1.54 18.26 -0.27
C LYS A 42 1.89 17.03 0.56
N LEU A 43 2.12 17.20 1.86
CA LEU A 43 2.43 16.09 2.76
C LEU A 43 1.23 15.13 2.86
N THR A 44 0.03 15.64 3.06
CA THR A 44 -1.19 14.81 3.13
C THR A 44 -1.43 14.03 1.84
N ILE A 45 -1.41 14.71 0.68
CA ILE A 45 -1.59 14.07 -0.62
C ILE A 45 -0.51 13.01 -0.88
N GLY A 46 0.75 13.33 -0.53
CA GLY A 46 1.85 12.38 -0.65
C GLY A 46 1.67 11.15 0.24
N ALA A 47 1.21 11.32 1.47
CA ALA A 47 0.93 10.22 2.39
C ALA A 47 -0.16 9.31 1.84
N ASP A 48 -1.25 9.87 1.31
CA ASP A 48 -2.34 9.10 0.71
C ASP A 48 -1.88 8.32 -0.53
N ALA A 49 -1.10 8.96 -1.41
CA ALA A 49 -0.52 8.27 -2.57
C ALA A 49 0.42 7.12 -2.16
N MET A 50 1.16 7.26 -1.06
CA MET A 50 1.98 6.18 -0.52
C MET A 50 1.13 5.03 0.04
N LYS A 51 0.00 5.31 0.67
CA LYS A 51 -0.95 4.29 1.14
C LYS A 51 -1.57 3.52 -0.02
N ASP A 52 -1.96 4.20 -1.09
CA ASP A 52 -2.49 3.55 -2.29
C ASP A 52 -1.44 2.64 -2.93
N SER A 53 -0.20 3.14 -3.03
CA SER A 53 0.94 2.35 -3.53
C SER A 53 1.25 1.14 -2.65
N ALA A 54 1.13 1.28 -1.32
CA ALA A 54 1.28 0.19 -0.37
C ALA A 54 0.21 -0.90 -0.56
N ASN A 55 -1.04 -0.52 -0.80
CA ASN A 55 -2.12 -1.47 -1.08
C ASN A 55 -1.83 -2.28 -2.34
N ILE A 56 -1.35 -1.63 -3.41
CA ILE A 56 -0.94 -2.31 -4.65
C ILE A 56 0.18 -3.31 -4.36
N TYR A 57 1.25 -2.86 -3.68
CA TYR A 57 2.37 -3.73 -3.30
C TYR A 57 1.92 -4.96 -2.52
N LEU A 58 1.04 -4.77 -1.53
CA LEU A 58 0.53 -5.86 -0.68
C LEU A 58 -0.33 -6.86 -1.46
N SER A 59 -1.10 -6.42 -2.46
CA SER A 59 -1.84 -7.33 -3.35
C SER A 59 -0.88 -8.23 -4.15
N TRP A 60 0.16 -7.65 -4.73
CA TRP A 60 1.20 -8.43 -5.43
C TRP A 60 1.96 -9.37 -4.48
N ALA A 61 2.33 -8.88 -3.29
CA ALA A 61 3.02 -9.70 -2.29
C ALA A 61 2.18 -10.93 -1.91
N LYS A 62 0.88 -10.77 -1.67
CA LYS A 62 -0.04 -11.89 -1.40
C LYS A 62 -0.07 -12.89 -2.55
N HIS A 63 -0.19 -12.40 -3.79
CA HIS A 63 -0.19 -13.26 -4.97
C HIS A 63 1.08 -14.10 -5.07
N TYR A 64 2.26 -13.48 -4.96
CA TYR A 64 3.52 -14.21 -5.09
C TYR A 64 3.83 -15.13 -3.90
N VAL A 65 3.37 -14.80 -2.69
CA VAL A 65 3.43 -15.73 -1.55
C VAL A 65 2.58 -16.96 -1.82
N ALA A 66 1.35 -16.81 -2.29
CA ALA A 66 0.49 -17.95 -2.65
C ALA A 66 1.09 -18.80 -3.77
N LEU A 67 1.68 -18.17 -4.80
CA LEU A 67 2.38 -18.87 -5.88
C LEU A 67 3.57 -19.67 -5.34
N SER A 68 4.35 -19.10 -4.41
CA SER A 68 5.52 -19.77 -3.81
C SER A 68 5.18 -21.01 -2.99
N GLU A 69 3.92 -21.13 -2.53
CA GLU A 69 3.41 -22.27 -1.76
C GLU A 69 2.98 -23.45 -2.64
N GLY A 70 3.16 -23.35 -3.96
CA GLY A 70 2.73 -24.39 -4.90
C GLY A 70 1.24 -24.30 -5.26
N GLY A 71 0.60 -23.15 -4.99
CA GLY A 71 -0.73 -22.81 -5.49
C GLY A 71 -0.72 -22.58 -6.99
N ALA A 72 -0.49 -23.63 -7.78
CA ALA A 72 -0.56 -23.59 -9.24
C ALA A 72 -2.00 -23.69 -9.79
N ALA A 73 -3.00 -23.92 -8.93
CA ALA A 73 -4.39 -24.15 -9.35
C ALA A 73 -5.30 -22.91 -9.32
N GLU A 74 -4.88 -21.81 -8.70
CA GLU A 74 -5.60 -20.52 -8.73
C GLU A 74 -4.86 -19.48 -9.59
N ALA A 75 -3.84 -19.92 -10.34
CA ALA A 75 -3.26 -19.18 -11.45
C ALA A 75 -4.17 -19.31 -12.69
N GLU A 76 -5.47 -19.03 -12.53
CA GLU A 76 -6.32 -18.75 -13.67
C GLU A 76 -5.91 -17.36 -14.18
N GLU A 77 -5.13 -17.41 -15.25
CA GLU A 77 -4.85 -16.29 -16.12
C GLU A 77 -6.16 -15.63 -16.56
N GLY A 78 -6.29 -14.32 -16.32
CA GLY A 78 -6.89 -13.38 -17.25
C GLY A 78 -8.34 -13.59 -17.67
N GLU A 79 -9.25 -12.97 -16.92
CA GLU A 79 -10.30 -12.12 -17.50
C GLU A 79 -10.38 -10.83 -16.66
N GLU A 80 -9.31 -10.02 -16.65
CA GLU A 80 -9.50 -8.57 -16.53
C GLU A 80 -9.88 -8.08 -17.92
N ASP A 81 -11.19 -7.87 -18.09
CA ASP A 81 -11.84 -7.22 -19.22
C ASP A 81 -11.09 -5.90 -19.52
N SER A 82 -10.16 -5.96 -20.47
CA SER A 82 -9.23 -4.88 -20.80
C SER A 82 -9.89 -3.79 -21.66
N ASP A 83 -11.19 -3.55 -21.48
CA ASP A 83 -11.99 -2.70 -22.36
C ASP A 83 -12.49 -1.38 -21.73
N ASP A 84 -12.06 -1.02 -20.52
CA ASP A 84 -12.59 0.20 -19.85
C ASP A 84 -11.57 1.32 -19.56
N PHE A 85 -10.43 1.34 -20.26
CA PHE A 85 -9.56 2.52 -20.30
C PHE A 85 -9.45 3.08 -21.73
N GLN A 86 -10.51 3.74 -22.17
CA GLN A 86 -10.44 4.72 -23.27
C GLN A 86 -10.31 6.14 -22.69
N PHE A 87 -9.30 6.87 -23.19
CA PHE A 87 -8.99 8.27 -22.88
C PHE A 87 -10.12 9.23 -23.24
#